data_AF-A0A9D0C8R9-F1
#
_entry.id   AF-A0A9D0C8R9-F1
#
_cell.length_a   1.000
_cell.length_b   1.000
_cell.length_c   1.000
_cell.angle_alpha   90.00
_cell.angle_beta   90.00
_cell.angle_gamma   90.00
#
_symmetry.space_group_name_H-M   'P 1'
#
loop_
_entity.id
_entity.type
_entity.pdbx_description
1 polymer ?
#
loop_
_entity_poly.entity_id
_entity_poly.type
_entity_poly.pdbx_seq_one_letter_code
_entity_poly.pdbx_strand_id
1 'polypeptide(L)'
;MPELRKDPILGRWIIIAKERSKRPTDFVVDDVKTKGGFCPLCPGNEKTTPGEVLVYGREPGMPANSSSWKLRVVPNKYPALVIEGELDKQAEGLYDRMNGIGAHEVVIESPNHDDRFSDLPHDQMILTFRAFRDRIRDLAKDSRFRYVMVFKNHGRAAGASLEHSHSQLVALPILPRMVTSELDGSLKYFKYKDRCVFCDIIHQEIQQNVRLVCENSLFVTLAPFAPRSPFEMWIMPRRHSSSYVAID
;
A
#
# COMPACT_ATOMS: atom_id res chain seq x y z
N MET A 1 2.46 -29.85 -15.77
CA MET A 1 3.04 -30.41 -14.54
C MET A 1 3.20 -29.29 -13.51
N PRO A 2 3.05 -29.57 -12.21
CA PRO A 2 3.42 -28.63 -11.16
C PRO A 2 4.91 -28.30 -11.21
N GLU A 3 5.29 -27.09 -10.80
CA GLU A 3 6.68 -26.65 -10.71
C GLU A 3 6.92 -25.92 -9.38
N LEU A 4 8.17 -25.94 -8.91
CA LEU A 4 8.63 -25.18 -7.74
C LEU A 4 9.48 -24.00 -8.23
N ARG A 5 9.11 -22.79 -7.82
CA ARG A 5 9.87 -21.57 -8.15
C ARG A 5 10.40 -20.94 -6.88
N LYS A 6 11.66 -20.52 -6.91
CA LYS A 6 12.29 -19.83 -5.78
C LYS A 6 12.23 -18.33 -6.00
N ASP A 7 11.81 -17.61 -4.96
CA ASP A 7 11.88 -16.16 -4.89
C ASP A 7 13.36 -15.74 -4.70
N PRO A 8 13.95 -14.95 -5.61
CA PRO A 8 15.36 -14.58 -5.54
C PRO A 8 15.66 -13.57 -4.42
N ILE A 9 14.64 -12.88 -3.88
CA ILE A 9 14.78 -11.86 -2.83
C ILE A 9 14.63 -12.55 -1.48
N LEU A 10 13.50 -13.23 -1.26
CA LEU A 10 13.15 -13.82 0.04
C LEU A 10 13.69 -15.25 0.22
N GLY A 11 14.12 -15.91 -0.85
CA GLY A 11 14.63 -17.28 -0.80
C GLY A 11 13.58 -18.37 -0.54
N ARG A 12 12.29 -18.00 -0.49
CA ARG A 12 11.17 -18.93 -0.30
C ARG A 12 10.86 -19.71 -1.59
N TRP A 13 10.30 -20.90 -1.43
CA TRP A 13 9.79 -21.71 -2.54
C TRP A 13 8.27 -21.58 -2.67
N ILE A 14 7.80 -21.46 -3.90
CA ILE A 14 6.39 -21.35 -4.27
C ILE A 14 6.03 -22.53 -5.17
N ILE A 15 4.91 -23.17 -4.88
CA ILE A 15 4.33 -24.24 -5.69
C ILE A 15 3.42 -23.61 -6.75
N ILE A 16 3.70 -23.85 -8.02
CA ILE A 16 2.84 -23.46 -9.14
C ILE A 16 2.17 -24.70 -9.69
N ALA A 17 0.85 -24.80 -9.53
CA ALA A 17 0.05 -25.95 -9.94
C ALA A 17 -1.21 -25.51 -10.71
N LYS A 18 -1.06 -25.23 -12.01
CA LYS A 18 -2.11 -24.69 -12.89
C LYS A 18 -3.42 -25.48 -12.85
N GLU A 19 -3.32 -26.81 -12.81
CA GLU A 19 -4.47 -27.73 -12.81
C GLU A 19 -5.35 -27.65 -11.54
N ARG A 20 -4.87 -27.07 -10.42
CA ARG A 20 -5.70 -26.94 -9.21
C ARG A 20 -6.93 -26.04 -9.41
N SER A 21 -6.91 -25.15 -10.39
CA SER A 21 -8.06 -24.32 -10.77
C SER A 21 -9.25 -25.14 -11.30
N LYS A 22 -9.02 -26.37 -11.77
CA LYS A 22 -10.07 -27.26 -12.29
C LYS A 22 -10.78 -28.08 -11.20
N ARG A 23 -10.37 -27.94 -9.93
CA ARG A 23 -11.01 -28.65 -8.83
C ARG A 23 -12.43 -28.11 -8.64
N PRO A 24 -13.46 -28.96 -8.56
CA PRO A 24 -14.82 -28.51 -8.27
C PRO A 24 -14.85 -27.77 -6.92
N THR A 25 -15.65 -26.71 -6.86
CA THR A 25 -15.92 -25.93 -5.64
C THR A 25 -17.42 -25.89 -5.40
N ASP A 26 -17.85 -26.35 -4.23
CA ASP A 26 -19.26 -26.28 -3.81
C ASP A 26 -19.62 -24.89 -3.25
N PHE A 27 -18.61 -24.02 -3.07
CA PHE A 27 -18.79 -22.66 -2.58
C PHE A 27 -18.92 -21.68 -3.74
N VAL A 28 -20.07 -21.01 -3.81
CA VAL A 28 -20.32 -19.87 -4.70
C VAL A 28 -19.81 -18.61 -4.01
N VAL A 29 -19.01 -17.81 -4.70
CA VAL A 29 -18.64 -16.48 -4.21
C VAL A 29 -19.84 -15.57 -4.44
N ASP A 30 -20.52 -15.17 -3.37
CA ASP A 30 -21.64 -14.24 -3.45
C ASP A 30 -21.18 -12.87 -3.95
N ASP A 31 -21.90 -12.31 -4.92
CA ASP A 31 -21.72 -10.93 -5.33
C ASP A 31 -22.15 -10.00 -4.20
N VAL A 32 -21.19 -9.25 -3.67
CA VAL A 32 -21.46 -8.30 -2.58
C VAL A 32 -22.12 -7.07 -3.19
N LYS A 33 -23.46 -7.00 -3.10
CA LYS A 33 -24.20 -5.78 -3.42
C LYS A 33 -23.78 -4.66 -2.48
N THR A 34 -23.44 -3.51 -3.05
CA THR A 34 -23.18 -2.28 -2.30
C THR A 34 -24.43 -1.93 -1.49
N LYS A 35 -24.28 -1.80 -0.18
CA LYS A 35 -25.37 -1.36 0.69
C LYS A 35 -25.22 0.14 0.87
N GLY A 36 -25.99 0.90 0.09
CA GLY A 36 -26.13 2.34 0.30
C GLY A 36 -26.47 2.66 1.75
N GLY A 37 -26.02 3.83 2.23
CA GLY A 37 -26.20 4.22 3.63
C GLY A 37 -25.32 5.39 4.03
N PHE A 38 -25.28 5.66 5.34
CA PHE A 38 -24.41 6.69 5.90
C PHE A 38 -22.93 6.33 5.67
N CYS A 39 -22.18 7.23 5.03
CA CYS A 39 -20.74 7.08 4.84
C CYS A 39 -19.99 8.26 5.49
N PRO A 40 -19.08 8.01 6.46
CA PRO A 40 -18.33 9.08 7.13
C PRO A 40 -17.31 9.76 6.21
N LEU A 41 -16.99 9.16 5.06
CA LEU A 41 -15.99 9.66 4.12
C LEU A 41 -16.60 10.56 3.02
N CYS A 42 -17.93 10.59 2.89
CA CYS A 42 -18.60 11.47 1.94
C CYS A 42 -18.52 12.95 2.37
N PRO A 43 -18.49 13.88 1.41
CA PRO A 43 -18.65 15.30 1.66
C PRO A 43 -19.91 15.60 2.48
N GLY A 44 -19.79 16.51 3.44
CA GLY A 44 -20.87 16.87 4.38
C GLY A 44 -20.83 16.08 5.69
N ASN A 45 -20.07 14.98 5.75
CA ASN A 45 -19.91 14.15 6.93
C ASN A 45 -18.55 14.36 7.64
N GLU A 46 -17.82 15.45 7.35
CA GLU A 46 -16.48 15.73 7.89
C GLU A 46 -16.44 15.70 9.42
N LYS A 47 -17.51 16.12 10.08
CA LYS A 47 -17.65 16.10 11.55
C LYS A 47 -17.62 14.69 12.15
N THR A 48 -17.75 13.65 11.32
CA THR A 48 -17.81 12.26 11.77
C THR A 48 -16.45 11.54 11.70
N THR A 49 -15.44 12.18 11.09
CA THR A 49 -14.04 11.78 11.12
C THR A 49 -13.22 12.69 12.06
N PRO A 50 -12.02 12.27 12.47
CA PRO A 50 -11.04 13.20 13.01
C PRO A 50 -10.70 14.33 12.01
N GLY A 51 -10.09 15.39 12.53
CA GLY A 51 -9.69 16.54 11.72
C GLY A 51 -8.70 16.17 10.62
N GLU A 52 -8.83 16.80 9.47
CA GLU A 52 -7.93 16.58 8.34
C GLU A 52 -6.48 16.99 8.64
N VAL A 53 -5.53 16.20 8.14
CA VAL A 53 -4.08 16.47 8.22
C VAL A 53 -3.50 16.87 6.85
N LEU A 54 -4.25 16.62 5.77
CA LEU A 54 -3.93 17.08 4.41
C LEU A 54 -5.21 17.18 3.58
N VAL A 55 -5.33 18.22 2.76
CA VAL A 55 -6.40 18.38 1.78
C VAL A 55 -5.85 18.89 0.45
N TYR A 56 -6.36 18.32 -0.63
CA TYR A 56 -6.19 18.84 -1.99
C TYR A 56 -7.51 19.26 -2.61
N GLY A 57 -7.47 20.34 -3.40
CA GLY A 57 -8.61 20.82 -4.17
C GLY A 57 -9.68 21.53 -3.35
N ARG A 58 -9.33 22.13 -2.21
CA ARG A 58 -10.24 23.02 -1.47
C ARG A 58 -10.43 24.34 -2.22
N GLU A 59 -11.68 24.79 -2.30
CA GLU A 59 -12.00 26.11 -2.83
C GLU A 59 -11.46 27.25 -1.94
N PRO A 60 -10.90 28.31 -2.53
CA PRO A 60 -10.41 29.47 -1.77
C PRO A 60 -11.46 30.05 -0.83
N GLY A 61 -11.08 30.31 0.42
CA GLY A 61 -11.97 30.88 1.44
C GLY A 61 -12.81 29.85 2.22
N MET A 62 -12.83 28.58 1.81
CA MET A 62 -13.52 27.54 2.57
C MET A 62 -12.75 27.16 3.85
N PRO A 63 -13.44 26.90 4.98
CA PRO A 63 -12.78 26.56 6.22
C PRO A 63 -12.19 25.14 6.19
N ALA A 64 -11.31 24.86 7.17
CA ALA A 64 -10.85 23.51 7.46
C ALA A 64 -12.01 22.57 7.80
N ASN A 65 -11.91 21.31 7.40
CA ASN A 65 -12.94 20.29 7.56
C ASN A 65 -14.29 20.67 6.93
N SER A 66 -14.26 21.43 5.83
CA SER A 66 -15.43 21.68 4.98
C SER A 66 -15.62 20.57 3.96
N SER A 67 -16.79 20.52 3.32
CA SER A 67 -17.10 19.59 2.22
C SER A 67 -16.39 19.89 0.90
N SER A 68 -15.58 20.95 0.84
CA SER A 68 -14.83 21.34 -0.34
C SER A 68 -13.44 20.71 -0.33
N TRP A 69 -13.33 19.55 -0.99
CA TRP A 69 -12.07 18.85 -1.22
C TRP A 69 -12.19 17.90 -2.41
N LYS A 70 -11.07 17.70 -3.11
CA LYS A 70 -10.90 16.62 -4.10
C LYS A 70 -10.29 15.39 -3.47
N LEU A 71 -9.36 15.56 -2.53
CA LEU A 71 -8.77 14.50 -1.73
C LEU A 71 -8.57 14.99 -0.31
N ARG A 72 -8.83 14.13 0.67
CA ARG A 72 -8.68 14.45 2.09
C ARG A 72 -7.96 13.32 2.81
N VAL A 73 -7.00 13.65 3.66
CA VAL A 73 -6.34 12.72 4.58
C VAL A 73 -6.75 13.06 6.00
N VAL A 74 -7.20 12.05 6.75
CA VAL A 74 -7.59 12.18 8.15
C VAL A 74 -6.92 11.08 8.98
N PRO A 75 -6.64 11.30 10.27
CA PRO A 75 -6.34 10.21 11.18
C PRO A 75 -7.48 9.19 11.19
N ASN A 76 -7.14 7.91 11.30
CA ASN A 76 -8.13 6.84 11.42
C ASN A 76 -8.85 7.00 12.76
N LYS A 77 -10.19 6.96 12.75
CA LYS A 77 -11.03 7.09 13.95
C LYS A 77 -10.84 5.95 14.95
N TYR A 78 -10.46 4.77 14.45
CA TYR A 78 -10.17 3.58 15.23
C TYR A 78 -8.74 3.13 14.90
N PRO A 79 -7.73 3.90 15.33
CA PRO A 79 -6.38 3.68 14.88
C PRO A 79 -5.78 2.43 15.53
N ALA A 80 -4.89 1.74 14.81
CA ALA A 80 -4.16 0.60 15.36
C ALA A 80 -2.99 1.05 16.27
N LEU A 81 -2.57 2.32 16.12
CA LEU A 81 -1.46 2.95 16.81
C LEU A 81 -1.79 4.42 17.10
N VAL A 82 -1.30 4.95 18.20
CA VAL A 82 -1.56 6.31 18.66
C VAL A 82 -0.31 7.17 18.50
N ILE A 83 -0.46 8.38 17.98
CA ILE A 83 0.68 9.27 17.67
C ILE A 83 1.28 9.93 18.92
N GLU A 84 0.44 10.16 19.92
CA GLU A 84 0.79 10.82 21.18
C GLU A 84 1.51 9.88 22.15
N GLY A 85 2.47 10.44 22.90
CA GLY A 85 3.24 9.73 23.92
C GLY A 85 4.68 9.47 23.51
N GLU A 86 5.39 8.66 24.29
CA GLU A 86 6.78 8.27 23.99
C GLU A 86 6.88 6.75 23.84
N LEU A 87 7.94 6.29 23.18
CA LEU A 87 8.19 4.86 23.07
C LEU A 87 8.59 4.28 24.42
N ASP A 88 7.83 3.31 24.90
CA ASP A 88 8.07 2.60 26.15
C ASP A 88 8.48 1.15 25.85
N LYS A 89 9.75 0.96 25.49
CA LYS A 89 10.31 -0.37 25.18
C LYS A 89 10.74 -1.06 26.46
N GLN A 90 10.19 -2.25 26.70
CA GLN A 90 10.42 -3.03 27.91
C GLN A 90 10.69 -4.48 27.57
N ALA A 91 11.56 -5.10 28.37
CA ALA A 91 11.71 -6.54 28.38
C ALA A 91 10.72 -7.16 29.39
N GLU A 92 10.11 -8.28 29.01
CA GLU A 92 9.31 -9.15 29.86
C GLU A 92 9.97 -10.55 29.82
N GLY A 93 11.06 -10.69 30.58
CA GLY A 93 11.92 -11.88 30.52
C GLY A 93 12.60 -12.03 29.16
N LEU A 94 12.23 -13.07 28.41
CA LEU A 94 12.69 -13.30 27.03
C LEU A 94 11.92 -12.48 25.99
N TYR A 95 10.75 -11.95 26.36
CA TYR A 95 9.85 -11.25 25.44
C TYR A 95 10.16 -9.76 25.38
N ASP A 96 9.96 -9.15 24.22
CA ASP A 96 9.99 -7.70 24.06
C ASP A 96 8.56 -7.15 23.96
N ARG A 97 8.29 -6.06 24.67
CA ARG A 97 7.02 -5.33 24.62
C ARG A 97 7.27 -3.84 24.37
N MET A 98 6.37 -3.20 23.64
CA MET A 98 6.30 -1.74 23.58
C MET A 98 4.84 -1.27 23.48
N ASN A 99 4.59 -0.04 23.88
CA ASN A 99 3.30 0.62 23.65
C ASN A 99 3.05 0.87 22.15
N GLY A 100 1.78 1.02 21.78
CA GLY A 100 1.34 1.17 20.39
C GLY A 100 1.54 2.58 19.82
N ILE A 101 2.77 3.08 19.82
CA ILE A 101 3.08 4.39 19.22
C ILE A 101 3.19 4.26 17.70
N GLY A 102 2.54 5.17 16.97
CA GLY A 102 2.50 5.16 15.51
C GLY A 102 1.47 6.14 14.96
N ALA A 103 1.36 6.21 13.64
CA ALA A 103 0.27 6.94 12.99
C ALA A 103 -0.58 5.95 12.18
N HIS A 104 -1.89 6.16 12.17
CA HIS A 104 -2.81 5.45 11.29
C HIS A 104 -3.71 6.48 10.62
N GLU A 105 -3.59 6.63 9.31
CA GLU A 105 -4.28 7.64 8.50
C GLU A 105 -5.11 6.98 7.39
N VAL A 106 -6.21 7.63 7.04
CA VAL A 106 -7.09 7.28 5.92
C VAL A 106 -6.96 8.36 4.85
N VAL A 107 -6.63 7.94 3.63
CA VAL A 107 -6.57 8.79 2.44
C VAL A 107 -7.84 8.59 1.63
N ILE A 108 -8.73 9.58 1.66
CA ILE A 108 -10.02 9.58 0.95
C ILE A 108 -9.80 10.10 -0.46
N GLU A 109 -9.95 9.23 -1.45
CA GLU A 109 -9.40 9.42 -2.80
C GLU A 109 -10.30 10.23 -3.74
N SER A 110 -11.60 10.32 -3.42
CA SER A 110 -12.59 11.08 -4.19
C SER A 110 -13.72 11.57 -3.27
N PRO A 111 -14.38 12.71 -3.56
CA PRO A 111 -15.62 13.10 -2.89
C PRO A 111 -16.81 12.19 -3.24
N ASN A 112 -16.82 11.53 -4.39
CA ASN A 112 -17.95 10.70 -4.78
C ASN A 112 -17.84 9.31 -4.15
N HIS A 113 -18.96 8.81 -3.62
CA HIS A 113 -19.02 7.54 -2.90
C HIS A 113 -18.73 6.33 -3.79
N ASP A 114 -19.34 6.34 -4.98
CA ASP A 114 -19.34 5.20 -5.91
C ASP A 114 -18.10 5.14 -6.81
N ASP A 115 -17.25 6.17 -6.75
CA ASP A 115 -16.00 6.18 -7.50
C ASP A 115 -15.10 5.03 -7.05
N ARG A 116 -14.43 4.42 -8.02
CA ARG A 116 -13.37 3.43 -7.77
C ARG A 116 -12.04 4.04 -8.17
N PHE A 117 -10.99 3.76 -7.40
CA PHE A 117 -9.66 4.26 -7.72
C PHE A 117 -9.24 4.01 -9.17
N SER A 118 -9.57 2.84 -9.73
CA SER A 118 -9.24 2.45 -11.11
C SER A 118 -9.92 3.30 -12.17
N ASP A 119 -11.04 3.93 -11.83
CA ASP A 119 -11.91 4.65 -12.76
C ASP A 119 -11.74 6.17 -12.60
N LEU A 120 -10.90 6.61 -11.65
CA LEU A 120 -10.62 8.02 -11.42
C LEU A 120 -9.87 8.65 -12.61
N PRO A 121 -10.16 9.93 -12.91
CA PRO A 121 -9.33 10.73 -13.79
C PRO A 121 -7.85 10.74 -13.34
N HIS A 122 -6.91 10.75 -14.29
CA HIS A 122 -5.47 10.69 -13.97
C HIS A 122 -5.00 11.82 -13.04
N ASP A 123 -5.53 13.04 -13.18
CA ASP A 123 -5.21 14.17 -12.31
C ASP A 123 -5.63 13.89 -10.86
N GLN A 124 -6.78 13.23 -10.66
CA GLN A 124 -7.26 12.80 -9.35
C GLN A 124 -6.40 11.67 -8.77
N MET A 125 -6.02 10.66 -9.58
CA MET A 125 -5.09 9.60 -9.14
C MET A 125 -3.73 10.18 -8.70
N ILE A 126 -3.23 11.19 -9.42
CA ILE A 126 -1.98 11.89 -9.09
C ILE A 126 -2.08 12.54 -7.70
N LEU A 127 -3.23 13.10 -7.32
CA LEU A 127 -3.43 13.64 -5.97
C LEU A 127 -3.23 12.57 -4.90
N THR A 128 -3.70 11.34 -5.13
CA THR A 128 -3.53 10.22 -4.19
C THR A 128 -2.07 9.86 -3.99
N PHE A 129 -1.30 9.70 -5.07
CA PHE A 129 0.13 9.41 -4.97
C PHE A 129 0.92 10.58 -4.34
N ARG A 130 0.56 11.84 -4.65
CA ARG A 130 1.13 13.01 -3.97
C ARG A 130 0.82 13.01 -2.48
N ALA A 131 -0.43 12.68 -2.10
CA ALA A 131 -0.82 12.59 -0.70
C ALA A 131 0.01 11.53 0.04
N PHE A 132 0.21 10.35 -0.54
CA PHE A 132 1.12 9.35 0.04
C PHE A 132 2.51 9.91 0.27
N ARG A 133 3.09 10.57 -0.75
CA ARG A 133 4.44 11.14 -0.68
C ARG A 133 4.54 12.18 0.44
N ASP A 134 3.60 13.09 0.48
CA ASP A 134 3.65 14.25 1.37
C ASP A 134 3.35 13.84 2.81
N ARG A 135 2.47 12.86 3.04
CA ARG A 135 2.27 12.24 4.36
C ARG A 135 3.48 11.43 4.81
N ILE A 136 4.10 10.63 3.94
CA ILE A 136 5.34 9.89 4.27
C ILE A 136 6.44 10.87 4.68
N ARG A 137 6.64 11.97 3.93
CA ARG A 137 7.64 13.00 4.25
C ARG A 137 7.36 13.70 5.57
N ASP A 138 6.09 13.97 5.87
CA ASP A 138 5.70 14.61 7.11
C ASP A 138 5.93 13.69 8.32
N LEU A 139 5.47 12.44 8.23
CA LEU A 139 5.64 11.44 9.29
C LEU A 139 7.12 11.05 9.49
N ALA A 140 7.94 11.10 8.44
CA ALA A 140 9.37 10.86 8.53
C ALA A 140 10.14 11.91 9.36
N LYS A 141 9.53 13.06 9.68
CA LYS A 141 10.10 14.05 10.61
C LYS A 141 10.11 13.53 12.05
N ASP A 142 9.27 12.55 12.36
CA ASP A 142 9.26 11.89 13.65
C ASP A 142 10.27 10.74 13.70
N SER A 143 11.34 10.95 14.46
CA SER A 143 12.44 9.99 14.62
C SER A 143 12.03 8.66 15.27
N ARG A 144 10.86 8.59 15.91
CA ARG A 144 10.30 7.35 16.49
C ARG A 144 9.91 6.37 15.38
N PHE A 145 9.49 6.86 14.21
CA PHE A 145 9.03 6.01 13.11
C PHE A 145 10.20 5.51 12.26
N ARG A 146 10.12 4.23 11.89
CA ARG A 146 11.14 3.51 11.11
C ARG A 146 10.62 3.04 9.76
N TYR A 147 9.31 2.91 9.63
CA TYR A 147 8.66 2.46 8.40
C TYR A 147 7.30 3.11 8.24
N VAL A 148 6.94 3.48 7.01
CA VAL A 148 5.59 3.92 6.66
C VAL A 148 5.03 2.99 5.59
N MET A 149 3.95 2.30 5.93
CA MET A 149 3.26 1.38 5.03
C MET A 149 2.05 2.07 4.42
N VAL A 150 1.97 2.10 3.10
CA VAL A 150 0.78 2.52 2.36
C VAL A 150 0.12 1.29 1.76
N PHE A 151 -1.20 1.16 1.92
CA PHE A 151 -1.95 0.05 1.37
C PHE A 151 -3.39 0.43 1.06
N LYS A 152 -4.03 -0.36 0.19
CA LYS A 152 -5.43 -0.23 -0.18
C LYS A 152 -6.09 -1.59 -0.12
N ASN A 153 -7.23 -1.68 0.56
CA ASN A 153 -8.11 -2.83 0.51
C ASN A 153 -9.34 -2.44 -0.31
N HIS A 154 -9.63 -3.18 -1.38
CA HIS A 154 -10.80 -2.92 -2.21
C HIS A 154 -11.69 -4.17 -2.26
N GLY A 155 -12.97 -3.98 -1.93
CA GLY A 155 -13.94 -5.05 -1.84
C GLY A 155 -13.90 -5.81 -0.51
N ARG A 156 -15.05 -6.42 -0.15
CA ARG A 156 -15.23 -7.13 1.11
C ARG A 156 -14.27 -8.31 1.29
N ALA A 157 -13.95 -9.02 0.21
CA ALA A 157 -13.02 -10.14 0.24
C ALA A 157 -11.58 -9.73 0.60
N ALA A 158 -11.21 -8.47 0.35
CA ALA A 158 -9.93 -7.88 0.76
C ALA A 158 -9.97 -7.28 2.17
N GLY A 159 -11.08 -7.41 2.91
CA GLY A 159 -11.25 -6.87 4.25
C GLY A 159 -11.60 -5.37 4.30
N ALA A 160 -12.07 -4.78 3.19
CA ALA A 160 -12.59 -3.41 3.21
C ALA A 160 -13.87 -3.33 4.07
N SER A 161 -13.89 -2.42 5.03
CA SER A 161 -15.05 -2.16 5.90
C SER A 161 -15.96 -1.05 5.37
N LEU A 162 -15.44 -0.18 4.51
CA LEU A 162 -16.17 0.92 3.87
C LEU A 162 -16.07 0.78 2.34
N GLU A 163 -17.18 1.06 1.66
CA GLU A 163 -17.28 0.97 0.19
C GLU A 163 -16.59 2.14 -0.52
N HIS A 164 -16.65 3.34 0.08
CA HIS A 164 -16.05 4.57 -0.43
C HIS A 164 -14.56 4.38 -0.74
N SER A 165 -14.09 4.83 -1.91
CA SER A 165 -12.69 4.63 -2.29
C SER A 165 -11.71 5.37 -1.37
N HIS A 166 -10.95 4.58 -0.62
CA HIS A 166 -9.91 5.07 0.27
C HIS A 166 -8.69 4.15 0.26
N SER A 167 -7.57 4.72 0.63
CA SER A 167 -6.32 4.02 0.98
C SER A 167 -6.00 4.31 2.44
N GLN A 168 -5.04 3.57 2.99
CA GLN A 168 -4.59 3.73 4.36
C GLN A 168 -3.07 3.85 4.41
N LEU A 169 -2.60 4.57 5.42
CA LEU A 169 -1.19 4.75 5.71
C LEU A 169 -0.96 4.44 7.20
N VAL A 170 0.04 3.62 7.50
CA VAL A 170 0.42 3.29 8.87
C VAL A 170 1.92 3.54 9.07
N ALA A 171 2.27 4.42 10.00
CA ALA A 171 3.64 4.65 10.44
C ALA A 171 3.96 3.78 11.66
N LEU A 172 5.08 3.05 11.59
CA LEU A 172 5.50 2.06 12.57
C LEU A 172 6.84 2.45 13.20
N PRO A 173 7.04 2.22 14.50
CA PRO A 173 8.32 2.40 15.18
C PRO A 173 9.28 1.22 14.98
N ILE A 174 8.86 0.22 14.22
CA ILE A 174 9.58 -1.01 13.91
C ILE A 174 9.58 -1.27 12.40
N LEU A 175 10.58 -2.03 11.94
CA LEU A 175 10.59 -2.56 10.56
C LEU A 175 9.79 -3.86 10.51
N PRO A 176 8.78 -3.99 9.63
CA PRO A 176 8.09 -5.25 9.43
C PRO A 176 9.05 -6.36 8.99
N ARG A 177 8.87 -7.59 9.49
CA ARG A 177 9.75 -8.74 9.20
C ARG A 177 9.94 -9.00 7.70
N MET A 178 8.88 -8.80 6.91
CA MET A 178 8.94 -8.97 5.46
C MET A 178 9.92 -7.98 4.82
N VAL A 179 9.85 -6.70 5.21
CA VAL A 179 10.77 -5.65 4.74
C VAL A 179 12.20 -5.96 5.14
N THR A 180 12.45 -6.37 6.39
CA THR A 180 13.79 -6.78 6.84
C THR A 180 14.34 -7.94 5.99
N SER A 181 13.49 -8.92 5.68
CA SER A 181 13.89 -10.07 4.87
C SER A 181 14.20 -9.67 3.41
N GLU A 182 13.46 -8.72 2.84
CA GLU A 182 13.73 -8.18 1.51
C GLU A 182 15.03 -7.37 1.47
N LEU A 183 15.31 -6.57 2.50
CA LEU A 183 16.56 -5.83 2.64
C LEU A 183 17.76 -6.79 2.75
N ASP A 184 17.65 -7.81 3.60
CA ASP A 184 18.71 -8.81 3.77
C ASP A 184 18.98 -9.60 2.49
N GLY A 185 17.91 -10.01 1.79
CA GLY A 185 18.00 -10.71 0.51
C GLY A 185 18.64 -9.86 -0.57
N SER A 186 18.19 -8.61 -0.69
CA SER A 186 18.73 -7.63 -1.65
C SER A 186 20.20 -7.32 -1.38
N LEU A 187 20.57 -7.15 -0.10
CA LEU A 187 21.96 -6.90 0.30
C LEU A 187 22.87 -8.11 0.01
N LYS A 188 22.40 -9.34 0.28
CA LYS A 188 23.13 -10.57 -0.08
C LYS A 188 23.36 -10.68 -1.58
N TYR A 189 22.31 -10.40 -2.38
CA TYR A 189 22.43 -10.40 -3.82
C TYR A 189 23.44 -9.35 -4.30
N PHE A 190 23.34 -8.12 -3.79
CA PHE A 190 24.26 -7.04 -4.11
C PHE A 190 25.71 -7.39 -3.75
N LYS A 191 25.97 -7.91 -2.54
CA LYS A 191 27.32 -8.36 -2.14
C LYS A 191 27.89 -9.46 -3.04
N TYR A 192 27.05 -10.31 -3.60
CA TYR A 192 27.47 -11.42 -4.45
C TYR A 192 27.62 -11.04 -5.94
N LYS A 193 26.79 -10.13 -6.44
CA LYS A 193 26.70 -9.79 -7.87
C LYS A 193 27.16 -8.38 -8.23
N ASP A 194 27.27 -7.49 -7.24
CA ASP A 194 27.54 -6.05 -7.38
C ASP A 194 26.48 -5.29 -8.21
N ARG A 195 25.22 -5.71 -8.09
CA ARG A 195 24.05 -5.13 -8.81
C ARG A 195 22.77 -5.31 -8.02
N CYS A 196 21.78 -4.47 -8.30
CA CYS A 196 20.47 -4.50 -7.65
C CYS A 196 19.60 -5.64 -8.21
N VAL A 197 19.13 -6.53 -7.33
CA VAL A 197 18.25 -7.66 -7.69
C VAL A 197 16.99 -7.21 -8.44
N PHE A 198 16.37 -6.09 -8.04
CA PHE A 198 15.16 -5.57 -8.69
C PHE A 198 15.44 -5.06 -10.10
N CYS A 199 16.55 -4.34 -10.30
CA CYS A 199 16.95 -3.87 -11.62
C CYS A 199 17.20 -5.05 -12.57
N ASP A 200 17.79 -6.12 -12.07
CA ASP A 200 18.03 -7.33 -12.85
C ASP A 200 16.75 -8.09 -13.20
N ILE A 201 15.80 -8.17 -12.27
CA ILE A 201 14.47 -8.70 -12.54
C ILE A 201 13.82 -7.88 -13.66
N ILE A 202 13.83 -6.54 -13.56
CA ILE A 202 13.26 -5.66 -14.58
C ILE A 202 13.91 -5.91 -15.94
N HIS A 203 15.24 -5.91 -16.02
CA HIS A 203 15.95 -6.15 -17.28
C HIS A 203 15.61 -7.51 -17.88
N GLN A 204 15.61 -8.57 -17.06
CA GLN A 204 15.31 -9.92 -17.52
C GLN A 204 13.86 -10.03 -18.03
N GLU A 205 12.89 -9.50 -17.28
CA GLU A 205 11.47 -9.62 -17.64
C GLU A 205 11.12 -8.79 -18.90
N ILE A 206 11.75 -7.63 -19.08
CA ILE A 206 11.64 -6.85 -20.32
C ILE A 206 12.25 -7.63 -21.49
N GLN A 207 13.46 -8.18 -21.34
CA GLN A 207 14.14 -8.93 -22.41
C GLN A 207 13.38 -10.20 -22.82
N GLN A 208 12.80 -10.91 -21.85
CA GLN A 208 12.06 -12.14 -22.12
C GLN A 208 10.66 -11.88 -22.65
N ASN A 209 10.00 -10.79 -22.22
CA ASN A 209 8.64 -10.44 -22.59
C ASN A 209 7.62 -11.58 -22.34
N VAL A 210 7.87 -12.44 -21.33
CA VAL A 210 6.98 -13.56 -20.98
C VAL A 210 6.03 -13.21 -19.83
N ARG A 211 6.49 -12.42 -18.86
CA ARG A 211 5.71 -11.99 -17.69
C ARG A 211 5.55 -10.46 -17.61
N LEU A 212 5.95 -9.76 -18.66
CA LEU A 212 5.70 -8.34 -18.82
C LEU A 212 4.19 -8.13 -19.05
N VAL A 213 3.57 -7.27 -18.26
CA VAL A 213 2.15 -6.93 -18.41
C VAL A 213 2.01 -5.65 -19.24
N CYS A 214 2.70 -4.59 -18.83
CA CYS A 214 2.82 -3.35 -19.58
C CYS A 214 4.04 -2.54 -19.10
N GLU A 215 4.46 -1.56 -19.89
CA GLU A 215 5.49 -0.62 -19.50
C GLU A 215 5.24 0.76 -20.12
N ASN A 216 5.86 1.79 -19.54
CA ASN A 216 5.99 3.10 -20.13
C ASN A 216 7.44 3.60 -19.96
N SER A 217 7.69 4.89 -20.22
CA SER A 217 9.04 5.47 -20.10
C SER A 217 9.61 5.47 -18.67
N LEU A 218 8.75 5.36 -17.64
CA LEU A 218 9.12 5.51 -16.23
C LEU A 218 8.93 4.24 -15.40
N PHE A 219 7.92 3.44 -15.69
CA PHE A 219 7.52 2.28 -14.90
C PHE A 219 7.32 1.03 -15.76
N VAL A 220 7.49 -0.12 -15.11
CA VAL A 220 7.19 -1.44 -15.66
C VAL A 220 6.22 -2.16 -14.72
N THR A 221 5.24 -2.85 -15.30
CA THR A 221 4.34 -3.76 -14.58
C THR A 221 4.61 -5.17 -15.05
N LEU A 222 4.90 -6.08 -14.12
CA LEU A 222 5.21 -7.47 -14.42
C LEU A 222 4.56 -8.43 -13.42
N ALA A 223 4.32 -9.66 -13.85
CA ALA A 223 4.01 -10.76 -12.94
C ALA A 223 5.32 -11.36 -12.40
N PRO A 224 5.52 -11.47 -11.07
CA PRO A 224 6.77 -11.97 -10.54
C PRO A 224 6.99 -13.44 -10.92
N PHE A 225 8.25 -13.86 -11.01
CA PHE A 225 8.60 -15.24 -11.35
C PHE A 225 8.00 -16.25 -10.35
N ALA A 226 8.00 -15.91 -9.05
CA ALA A 226 7.46 -16.72 -7.96
C ALA A 226 6.33 -15.98 -7.20
N PRO A 227 5.12 -15.88 -7.79
CA PRO A 227 4.00 -15.13 -7.20
C PRO A 227 3.41 -15.83 -5.99
N ARG A 228 3.03 -15.07 -4.95
CA ARG A 228 2.28 -15.56 -3.78
C ARG A 228 0.81 -15.79 -4.07
N SER A 229 0.26 -15.08 -5.04
CA SER A 229 -1.16 -15.12 -5.35
C SER A 229 -1.40 -15.12 -6.86
N PRO A 230 -2.50 -15.72 -7.34
CA PRO A 230 -2.89 -15.60 -8.74
C PRO A 230 -3.01 -14.13 -9.14
N PHE A 231 -2.52 -13.80 -10.34
CA PHE A 231 -2.53 -12.43 -10.89
C PHE A 231 -1.79 -11.38 -10.03
N GLU A 232 -0.87 -11.80 -9.16
CA GLU A 232 0.05 -10.85 -8.51
C GLU A 232 0.84 -10.09 -9.56
N MET A 233 0.90 -8.76 -9.40
CA MET A 233 1.63 -7.85 -10.27
C MET A 233 2.50 -6.93 -9.43
N TRP A 234 3.71 -6.64 -9.92
CA TRP A 234 4.62 -5.66 -9.36
C TRP A 234 4.74 -4.48 -10.31
N ILE A 235 4.52 -3.28 -9.79
CA ILE A 235 4.78 -2.02 -10.49
C ILE A 235 6.09 -1.47 -9.94
N MET A 236 7.09 -1.30 -10.80
CA MET A 236 8.43 -0.89 -10.39
C MET A 236 8.96 0.25 -11.28
N PRO A 237 9.73 1.19 -10.72
CA PRO A 237 10.37 2.22 -11.51
C PRO A 237 11.48 1.61 -12.36
N ARG A 238 11.56 2.01 -13.64
CA ARG A 238 12.61 1.55 -14.57
C ARG A 238 13.98 2.09 -14.18
N ARG A 239 14.03 3.29 -13.62
CA ARG A 239 15.24 3.85 -13.02
C ARG A 239 15.37 3.36 -11.60
N HIS A 240 16.58 2.99 -11.21
CA HIS A 240 16.87 2.57 -9.85
C HIS A 240 16.47 3.67 -8.85
N SER A 241 15.56 3.34 -7.95
CA SER A 241 15.17 4.19 -6.82
C SER A 241 14.80 3.32 -5.63
N SER A 242 15.38 3.63 -4.48
CA SER A 242 15.12 2.93 -3.21
C SER A 242 14.01 3.60 -2.38
N SER A 243 13.53 4.76 -2.81
CA SER A 243 12.62 5.59 -2.01
C SER A 243 11.46 6.11 -2.84
N TYR A 244 10.24 5.84 -2.38
CA TYR A 244 9.01 6.37 -2.96
C TYR A 244 9.02 7.91 -2.99
N VAL A 245 9.53 8.54 -1.94
CA VAL A 245 9.53 10.01 -1.81
C VAL A 245 10.64 10.70 -2.60
N ALA A 246 11.51 9.95 -3.26
CA ALA A 246 12.55 10.47 -4.15
C ALA A 246 12.12 10.49 -5.62
N ILE A 247 10.92 10.03 -5.95
CA ILE A 247 10.35 10.09 -7.29
C ILE A 247 9.73 11.48 -7.50
N ASP A 248 10.14 12.16 -8.58
CA ASP A 248 9.65 13.48 -8.99
C ASP A 248 8.20 13.45 -9.51
#